data_AF-A0A849ZNL4-F1
#
_entry.id   AF-A0A849ZNL4-F1
#
_cell.length_a   1.000
_cell.length_b   1.000
_cell.length_c   1.000
_cell.angle_alpha   90.00
_cell.angle_beta   90.00
_cell.angle_gamma   90.00
#
_symmetry.space_group_name_H-M   'P 1'
#
loop_
_entity.id
_entity.type
_entity.pdbx_description
1 polymer ?
#
loop_
_entity_poly.entity_id
_entity_poly.type
_entity_poly.pdbx_seq_one_letter_code
_entity_poly.pdbx_strand_id
1 'polypeptide(L)'
;MGGSRAMPPAETNAAPLPSRPLGETVGSLLAAWLIPGLGHILHRDVLRGIFQFVLIQVTFGLGLLLHGAVLWPAYNPLDWGANAMNILTFVIQLANGLAALLCLAVSQAFPGWAEATRAHALFELGSVYLLISGAMNSFTVGALFDRHLRWGRAPLPPL
;
A
#
# COMPACT_ATOMS: atom_id res chain seq x y z
N MET A 1 3.10 52.12 16.90
CA MET A 1 3.34 51.76 15.49
C MET A 1 2.89 50.31 15.29
N GLY A 2 1.60 50.11 15.01
CA GLY A 2 1.02 48.78 14.77
C GLY A 2 1.06 48.46 13.28
N GLY A 3 1.88 47.50 12.88
CA GLY A 3 1.93 47.01 11.50
C GLY A 3 0.65 46.26 11.16
N SER A 4 -0.17 46.83 10.28
CA SER A 4 -1.29 46.16 9.65
C SER A 4 -0.76 44.99 8.82
N ARG A 5 -0.94 43.75 9.32
CA ARG A 5 -0.72 42.55 8.52
C ARG A 5 -1.82 42.53 7.46
N ALA A 6 -1.43 42.73 6.21
CA ALA A 6 -2.31 42.48 5.07
C ALA A 6 -2.90 41.06 5.23
N MET A 7 -4.22 40.99 5.33
CA MET A 7 -4.95 39.73 5.31
C MET A 7 -4.64 39.06 3.96
N PRO A 8 -4.21 37.78 3.93
CA PRO A 8 -4.04 37.07 2.67
C PRO A 8 -5.36 37.16 1.89
N PRO A 9 -5.31 37.40 0.56
CA PRO A 9 -6.52 37.54 -0.24
C PRO A 9 -7.40 36.33 0.03
N ALA A 10 -8.66 36.59 0.42
CA ALA A 10 -9.67 35.58 0.61
C ALA A 10 -9.58 34.60 -0.56
N GLU A 11 -9.52 33.29 -0.26
CA GLU A 11 -9.61 32.22 -1.24
C GLU A 11 -10.75 32.56 -2.20
N THR A 12 -10.41 33.16 -3.34
CA THR A 12 -11.32 33.31 -4.45
C THR A 12 -11.77 31.90 -4.73
N ASN A 13 -13.07 31.64 -4.57
CA ASN A 13 -13.72 30.37 -4.87
C ASN A 13 -13.17 29.82 -6.18
N ALA A 14 -12.09 29.03 -6.09
CA ALA A 14 -11.55 28.33 -7.21
C ALA A 14 -12.64 27.32 -7.53
N ALA A 15 -13.26 27.46 -8.70
CA ALA A 15 -14.28 26.53 -9.15
C ALA A 15 -13.74 25.11 -8.91
N PRO A 16 -14.51 24.23 -8.23
CA PRO A 16 -14.08 22.85 -8.01
C PRO A 16 -13.61 22.30 -9.35
N LEU A 17 -12.36 21.83 -9.40
CA LEU A 17 -11.85 21.17 -10.60
C LEU A 17 -12.84 20.09 -11.01
N PRO A 18 -13.08 19.89 -12.32
CA PRO A 18 -14.05 18.91 -12.79
C PRO A 18 -13.76 17.57 -12.12
N SER A 19 -14.78 17.08 -11.45
CA SER A 19 -14.74 15.81 -10.77
C SER A 19 -14.42 14.70 -11.76
N ARG A 20 -13.34 13.97 -11.50
CA ARG A 20 -13.07 12.78 -12.29
C ARG A 20 -14.20 11.76 -12.10
N PRO A 21 -14.58 11.03 -13.15
CA PRO A 21 -15.55 9.96 -13.02
C PRO A 21 -15.12 8.99 -11.92
N LEU A 22 -16.05 8.58 -11.05
CA LEU A 22 -15.75 7.67 -9.94
C LEU A 22 -15.08 6.37 -10.42
N GLY A 23 -15.48 5.86 -11.58
CA GLY A 23 -14.90 4.66 -12.18
C GLY A 23 -13.42 4.80 -12.54
N GLU A 24 -12.99 5.96 -13.05
CA GLU A 24 -11.59 6.21 -13.38
C GLU A 24 -10.72 6.32 -12.11
N THR A 25 -11.26 6.99 -11.09
CA THR A 25 -10.61 7.11 -9.77
C THR A 25 -10.44 5.73 -9.12
N VAL A 26 -11.51 4.95 -9.03
CA VAL A 26 -11.47 3.60 -8.43
C VAL A 26 -10.55 2.68 -9.24
N GLY A 27 -10.63 2.70 -10.57
CA GLY A 27 -9.76 1.91 -11.44
C GLY A 27 -8.28 2.22 -11.23
N SER A 28 -7.95 3.51 -11.09
CA SER A 28 -6.57 3.95 -10.84
C SER A 28 -6.06 3.50 -9.46
N LEU A 29 -6.90 3.58 -8.42
CA LEU A 29 -6.56 3.11 -7.07
C LEU A 29 -6.39 1.60 -7.02
N LEU A 30 -7.27 0.84 -7.68
CA LEU A 30 -7.17 -0.62 -7.78
C LEU A 30 -5.92 -1.03 -8.54
N ALA A 31 -5.61 -0.35 -9.65
CA ALA A 31 -4.38 -0.59 -10.41
C ALA A 31 -3.13 -0.35 -9.55
N ALA A 32 -3.12 0.75 -8.78
CA ALA A 32 -2.01 1.10 -7.89
C ALA A 32 -1.85 0.15 -6.71
N TRP A 33 -2.97 -0.34 -6.16
CA TRP A 33 -2.96 -1.35 -5.11
C TRP A 33 -2.46 -2.69 -5.64
N LEU A 34 -2.98 -3.14 -6.79
CA LEU A 34 -2.68 -4.45 -7.36
C LEU A 34 -1.22 -4.55 -7.81
N ILE A 35 -0.73 -3.53 -8.52
CA ILE A 35 0.65 -3.43 -8.98
C ILE A 35 1.22 -2.13 -8.42
N PRO A 36 2.11 -2.21 -7.41
CA PRO A 36 2.71 -1.03 -6.80
C PRO A 36 3.29 -0.09 -7.87
N GLY A 37 2.95 1.20 -7.81
CA GLY A 37 3.44 2.20 -8.76
C GLY A 37 2.73 2.27 -10.12
N LEU A 38 1.86 1.32 -10.48
CA LEU A 38 1.14 1.34 -11.78
C LEU A 38 0.21 2.56 -11.90
N GLY A 39 -0.45 2.97 -10.81
CA GLY A 39 -1.29 4.16 -10.80
C GLY A 39 -0.53 5.44 -11.16
N HIS A 40 0.72 5.59 -10.69
CA HIS A 40 1.54 6.77 -11.01
C HIS A 40 2.01 6.76 -12.46
N ILE A 41 2.29 5.59 -13.02
CA ILE A 41 2.64 5.42 -14.44
C ILE A 41 1.47 5.83 -15.34
N LEU A 42 0.24 5.43 -14.99
CA LEU A 42 -0.98 5.85 -15.71
C LEU A 42 -1.15 7.38 -15.71
N HIS A 43 -0.63 8.06 -14.68
CA HIS A 43 -0.69 9.52 -14.54
C HIS A 43 0.58 10.24 -15.02
N ARG A 44 1.44 9.55 -15.79
CA ARG A 44 2.69 10.05 -16.39
C ARG A 44 3.83 10.36 -15.40
N ASP A 45 3.68 10.03 -14.13
CA ASP A 45 4.74 10.14 -13.11
C ASP A 45 5.59 8.84 -13.06
N VAL A 46 6.19 8.49 -14.20
CA VAL A 46 6.85 7.19 -14.42
C VAL A 46 8.02 6.94 -13.46
N LEU A 47 8.86 7.95 -13.23
CA LEU A 47 10.04 7.80 -12.35
C LEU A 47 9.64 7.43 -10.92
N ARG A 48 8.57 8.06 -10.41
CA ARG A 48 8.05 7.78 -9.06
C ARG A 48 7.44 6.39 -8.99
N GLY A 49 6.63 6.03 -9.99
CA GLY A 49 6.02 4.71 -10.08
C GLY A 49 7.05 3.58 -10.12
N ILE A 50 8.11 3.72 -10.94
CA ILE A 50 9.20 2.74 -11.02
C ILE A 50 9.96 2.67 -9.70
N PHE A 51 10.31 3.81 -9.09
CA PHE A 51 11.02 3.81 -7.81
C PHE A 51 10.22 3.11 -6.71
N GLN A 52 8.94 3.42 -6.58
CA GLN A 52 8.04 2.78 -5.61
C GLN A 52 7.89 1.29 -5.88
N PHE A 53 7.71 0.90 -7.15
CA PHE A 53 7.63 -0.50 -7.55
C PHE A 53 8.89 -1.27 -7.14
N VAL A 54 10.08 -0.79 -7.53
CA VAL A 54 11.34 -1.45 -7.20
C VAL A 54 11.52 -1.55 -5.69
N LEU A 55 11.28 -0.47 -4.95
CA LEU A 55 11.48 -0.43 -3.51
C LEU A 55 10.54 -1.40 -2.78
N ILE A 56 9.25 -1.43 -3.13
CA ILE A 56 8.26 -2.33 -2.53
C ILE A 56 8.59 -3.79 -2.88
N GLN A 57 8.90 -4.08 -4.15
CA GLN A 57 9.19 -5.44 -4.60
C GLN A 57 10.50 -5.99 -4.02
N VAL A 58 11.53 -5.16 -3.86
CA VAL A 58 12.78 -5.55 -3.19
C VAL A 58 12.51 -5.85 -1.72
N THR A 59 11.77 -4.98 -1.03
CA THR A 59 11.44 -5.18 0.40
C THR A 59 10.60 -6.44 0.60
N PHE A 60 9.61 -6.66 -0.27
CA PHE A 60 8.79 -7.87 -0.27
C PHE A 60 9.62 -9.12 -0.55
N GLY A 61 10.49 -9.07 -1.56
CA GLY A 61 11.40 -10.16 -1.92
C GLY A 61 12.37 -10.50 -0.80
N LEU A 62 12.90 -9.50 -0.09
CA LEU A 62 13.70 -9.72 1.12
C LEU A 62 12.89 -10.41 2.21
N GLY A 63 11.62 -10.02 2.40
CA GLY A 63 10.71 -10.70 3.32
C GLY A 63 10.58 -12.19 2.99
N LEU A 64 10.35 -12.54 1.72
CA LEU A 64 10.28 -13.93 1.28
C LEU A 64 11.61 -14.69 1.42
N LEU A 65 12.74 -14.06 1.10
CA LEU A 65 14.08 -14.66 1.26
C LEU A 65 14.41 -14.96 2.73
N LEU A 66 13.92 -14.12 3.64
CA LEU A 66 14.02 -14.32 5.09
C LEU A 66 12.96 -15.29 5.63
N HIS A 67 12.34 -16.10 4.77
CA HIS A 67 11.31 -17.06 5.14
C HIS A 67 10.07 -16.38 5.75
N GLY A 68 9.77 -15.14 5.40
CA GLY A 68 8.47 -14.55 5.67
C GLY A 68 7.40 -15.17 4.76
N ALA A 69 6.17 -15.28 5.26
CA ALA A 69 5.05 -15.73 4.44
C ALA A 69 3.79 -14.92 4.73
N VAL A 70 3.04 -14.61 3.68
CA VAL A 70 1.68 -14.09 3.80
C VAL A 70 0.75 -15.29 3.99
N LEU A 71 0.18 -15.42 5.19
CA LEU A 71 -0.67 -16.54 5.57
C LEU A 71 -2.08 -16.08 5.91
N TRP A 72 -3.06 -16.96 5.71
CA TRP A 72 -4.42 -16.73 6.20
C TRP A 72 -4.40 -16.58 7.72
N PRO A 73 -5.10 -15.57 8.27
CA PRO A 73 -5.12 -15.37 9.71
C PRO A 73 -5.90 -16.50 10.38
N ALA A 74 -5.53 -16.82 11.62
CA ALA A 74 -6.24 -17.83 12.40
C ALA A 74 -7.59 -17.23 12.85
N TYR A 75 -8.67 -17.90 12.47
CA TYR A 75 -10.04 -17.48 12.82
C TYR A 75 -10.62 -18.26 14.00
N ASN A 76 -9.91 -19.26 14.52
CA ASN A 76 -10.40 -20.09 15.61
C ASN A 76 -10.19 -19.37 16.96
N PRO A 77 -11.26 -18.92 17.64
CA PRO A 77 -11.15 -18.17 18.88
C PRO A 77 -10.57 -18.98 20.06
N LEU A 78 -10.45 -20.30 19.91
CA LEU A 78 -9.80 -21.19 20.90
C LEU A 78 -8.28 -21.25 20.74
N ASP A 79 -7.74 -20.74 19.63
CA ASP A 79 -6.32 -20.71 19.35
C ASP A 79 -5.71 -19.38 19.84
N TRP A 80 -4.63 -19.44 20.62
CA TRP A 80 -3.91 -18.24 21.06
C TRP A 80 -3.32 -17.44 19.90
N GLY A 81 -3.26 -18.01 18.68
CA GLY A 81 -2.88 -17.30 17.46
C GLY A 81 -3.99 -16.44 16.85
N ALA A 82 -5.25 -16.58 17.26
CA ALA A 82 -6.40 -15.86 16.72
C ALA A 82 -6.62 -14.51 17.43
N ASN A 83 -5.62 -13.62 17.32
CA ASN A 83 -5.66 -12.28 17.92
C ASN A 83 -5.87 -11.18 16.89
N ALA A 84 -6.31 -10.00 17.36
CA ALA A 84 -6.43 -8.80 16.53
C ALA A 84 -5.12 -8.45 15.80
N MET A 85 -3.96 -8.71 16.41
CA MET A 85 -2.66 -8.49 15.78
C MET A 85 -2.44 -9.36 14.55
N ASN A 86 -2.89 -10.62 14.57
CA ASN A 86 -2.76 -11.53 13.43
C ASN A 86 -3.60 -11.03 12.25
N ILE A 87 -4.85 -10.64 12.52
CA ILE A 87 -5.75 -10.06 11.51
C ILE A 87 -5.16 -8.76 10.95
N LEU A 88 -4.68 -7.86 11.81
CA LEU A 88 -4.09 -6.60 11.39
C LEU A 88 -2.84 -6.82 10.52
N THR A 89 -1.98 -7.75 10.94
CA THR A 89 -0.78 -8.14 10.19
C THR A 89 -1.15 -8.68 8.81
N PHE A 90 -2.18 -9.53 8.73
CA PHE A 90 -2.71 -10.02 7.46
C PHE A 90 -3.25 -8.88 6.58
N VAL A 91 -4.07 -7.97 7.11
CA VAL A 91 -4.64 -6.85 6.34
C VAL A 91 -3.53 -5.96 5.77
N ILE A 92 -2.50 -5.66 6.55
CA ILE A 92 -1.38 -4.85 6.09
C ILE A 92 -0.56 -5.62 5.04
N GLN A 93 -0.28 -6.91 5.25
CA GLN A 93 0.43 -7.71 4.25
C GLN A 93 -0.37 -7.88 2.95
N LEU A 94 -1.70 -7.98 3.02
CA LEU A 94 -2.59 -8.02 1.87
C LEU A 94 -2.49 -6.75 1.02
N ALA A 95 -2.10 -5.63 1.63
CA ALA A 95 -1.84 -4.41 0.89
C ALA A 95 -0.64 -4.50 -0.06
N ASN A 96 0.17 -5.58 -0.05
CA ASN A 96 1.14 -5.85 -1.12
C ASN A 96 0.47 -6.19 -2.48
N GLY A 97 -0.86 -6.25 -2.54
CA GLY A 97 -1.60 -6.42 -3.79
C GLY A 97 -1.39 -7.79 -4.40
N LEU A 98 -1.04 -7.83 -5.69
CA LEU A 98 -0.88 -9.07 -6.44
C LEU A 98 0.16 -10.00 -5.80
N ALA A 99 1.25 -9.46 -5.26
CA ALA A 99 2.31 -10.25 -4.64
C ALA A 99 1.81 -11.03 -3.42
N ALA A 100 0.99 -10.41 -2.57
CA ALA A 100 0.35 -11.10 -1.45
C ALA A 100 -0.67 -12.14 -1.92
N LEU A 101 -1.49 -11.82 -2.93
CA LEU A 101 -2.47 -12.77 -3.49
C LEU A 101 -1.80 -14.02 -4.07
N LEU A 102 -0.68 -13.85 -4.77
CA LEU A 102 0.12 -14.96 -5.27
C LEU A 102 0.68 -15.81 -4.14
N CYS A 103 1.21 -15.18 -3.09
CA CYS A 103 1.73 -15.89 -1.92
C CYS A 103 0.62 -16.70 -1.21
N LEU A 104 -0.58 -16.12 -1.07
CA LEU A 104 -1.74 -16.81 -0.51
C LEU A 104 -2.18 -17.99 -1.39
N ALA A 105 -2.24 -17.80 -2.70
CA ALA A 105 -2.58 -18.87 -3.65
C ALA A 105 -1.58 -20.03 -3.58
N VAL A 106 -0.28 -19.74 -3.50
CA VAL A 106 0.77 -20.75 -3.31
C VAL A 106 0.63 -21.45 -1.96
N SER A 107 0.40 -20.71 -0.88
CA SER A 107 0.21 -21.29 0.45
C SER A 107 -0.98 -22.26 0.52
N GLN A 108 -2.05 -21.96 -0.23
CA GLN A 108 -3.24 -22.79 -0.31
C GLN A 108 -3.03 -24.02 -1.20
N ALA A 109 -2.28 -23.89 -2.29
CA ALA A 109 -1.92 -25.00 -3.16
C ALA A 109 -0.90 -25.96 -2.52
N PHE A 110 -0.02 -25.47 -1.66
CA PHE A 110 1.07 -26.22 -1.02
C PHE A 110 1.10 -26.00 0.49
N PRO A 111 0.18 -26.62 1.26
CA PRO A 111 0.02 -26.35 2.69
C PRO A 111 1.28 -26.66 3.52
N GLY A 112 2.08 -27.66 3.12
CA GLY A 112 3.34 -28.00 3.81
C GLY A 112 4.45 -26.95 3.68
N TRP A 113 4.40 -26.08 2.66
CA TRP A 113 5.38 -25.00 2.49
C TRP A 113 5.20 -23.92 3.56
N ALA A 114 3.95 -23.55 3.86
CA ALA A 114 3.63 -22.54 4.86
C ALA A 114 4.06 -22.94 6.28
N GLU A 115 3.98 -24.23 6.60
CA GLU A 115 4.33 -24.76 7.91
C GLU A 115 5.85 -24.90 8.08
N ALA A 116 6.56 -25.37 7.05
CA ALA A 116 8.03 -25.39 7.02
C ALA A 116 8.65 -23.99 7.13
N THR A 117 7.98 -22.99 6.56
CA THR A 117 8.42 -21.59 6.59
C THR A 117 8.29 -20.98 7.99
N ARG A 118 7.21 -21.30 8.73
CA ARG A 118 6.99 -20.84 10.12
C ARG A 118 8.02 -21.36 11.12
N ALA A 119 8.62 -22.51 10.88
CA ALA A 119 9.60 -23.10 11.78
C ALA A 119 10.99 -22.42 11.71
N HIS A 120 11.21 -21.53 10.75
CA HIS A 120 12.49 -20.86 10.57
C HIS A 120 12.71 -19.73 11.58
N ALA A 121 13.91 -19.63 12.16
CA ALA A 121 14.24 -18.57 13.12
C ALA A 121 14.13 -17.14 12.55
N LEU A 122 14.24 -16.99 11.22
CA LEU A 122 14.12 -15.72 10.52
C LEU A 122 12.69 -15.37 10.13
N PHE A 123 11.71 -16.27 10.34
CA PHE A 123 10.33 -16.11 9.92
C PHE A 123 9.69 -14.80 10.41
N GLU A 124 9.88 -14.47 11.69
CA GLU A 124 9.34 -13.25 12.29
C GLU A 124 9.95 -12.00 11.64
N LEU A 125 11.26 -12.02 11.38
CA LEU A 125 11.95 -10.94 10.69
C LEU A 125 11.44 -10.80 9.24
N GLY A 126 11.32 -11.91 8.50
CA GLY A 126 10.78 -11.91 7.15
C GLY A 126 9.36 -11.35 7.11
N SER A 127 8.51 -11.73 8.07
CA SER A 127 7.14 -11.23 8.21
C SER A 127 7.09 -9.72 8.46
N VAL A 128 8.05 -9.16 9.22
CA VAL A 128 8.18 -7.71 9.41
C VAL A 128 8.51 -7.01 8.09
N TYR A 129 9.39 -7.55 7.24
CA TYR A 129 9.67 -6.99 5.92
C TYR A 129 8.42 -6.99 5.02
N LEU A 130 7.65 -8.08 5.03
CA LEU A 130 6.38 -8.18 4.29
C LEU A 130 5.32 -7.18 4.79
N LEU A 131 5.31 -6.92 6.10
CA LEU A 131 4.45 -5.91 6.73
C LEU A 131 4.84 -4.50 6.27
N ILE A 132 6.14 -4.19 6.30
CA ILE A 132 6.67 -2.89 5.87
C ILE A 132 6.36 -2.65 4.39
N SER A 133 6.57 -3.64 3.52
CA SER A 133 6.28 -3.50 2.09
C SER A 133 4.78 -3.25 1.83
N GLY A 134 3.89 -3.92 2.57
CA GLY A 134 2.45 -3.71 2.46
C GLY A 134 2.01 -2.32 2.95
N ALA A 135 2.58 -1.84 4.05
CA ALA A 135 2.35 -0.49 4.54
C ALA A 135 2.83 0.57 3.53
N MET A 136 4.01 0.37 2.92
CA MET A 136 4.54 1.26 1.88
C MET A 136 3.65 1.34 0.64
N ASN A 137 3.10 0.21 0.20
CA ASN A 137 2.14 0.21 -0.91
C ASN A 137 0.86 0.98 -0.55
N SER A 138 0.36 0.81 0.68
CA SER A 138 -0.81 1.56 1.18
C SER A 138 -0.58 3.08 1.14
N PHE A 139 0.59 3.54 1.59
CA PHE A 139 0.95 4.96 1.50
C PHE A 139 1.12 5.43 0.06
N THR A 140 1.62 4.59 -0.83
CA THR A 140 1.73 4.91 -2.27
C THR A 140 0.35 5.11 -2.90
N VAL A 141 -0.62 4.25 -2.58
CA VAL A 141 -2.02 4.41 -3.03
C VAL A 141 -2.62 5.72 -2.48
N GLY A 142 -2.37 6.03 -1.20
CA GLY A 142 -2.80 7.29 -0.60
C GLY A 142 -2.16 8.52 -1.25
N ALA A 143 -0.87 8.45 -1.57
CA ALA A 143 -0.15 9.52 -2.25
C ALA A 143 -0.64 9.74 -3.69
N LEU A 144 -0.99 8.67 -4.41
CA LEU A 144 -1.66 8.77 -5.71
C LEU A 144 -3.00 9.50 -5.60
N PHE A 145 -3.81 9.13 -4.60
CA PHE A 145 -5.08 9.78 -4.35
C PHE A 145 -4.91 11.28 -4.07
N ASP A 146 -4.00 11.62 -3.15
CA ASP A 146 -3.70 13.02 -2.80
C ASP A 146 -3.29 13.84 -4.02
N ARG A 147 -2.40 13.29 -4.85
CA ARG A 147 -1.75 14.04 -5.92
C ARG A 147 -2.60 14.20 -7.17
N HIS A 148 -3.34 13.16 -7.56
CA HIS A 148 -3.98 13.12 -8.87
C HIS A 148 -5.51 12.99 -8.84
N LEU A 149 -6.06 12.50 -7.73
CA LEU A 149 -7.47 12.13 -7.64
C LEU A 149 -8.23 12.94 -6.58
N ARG A 150 -7.54 13.83 -5.85
CA ARG A 150 -8.17 14.66 -4.83
C ARG A 150 -9.20 15.59 -5.44
N TRP A 151 -10.37 15.56 -4.83
CA TRP A 151 -11.49 16.41 -5.18
C TRP A 151 -11.26 17.84 -4.68
N GLY A 152 -11.32 18.81 -5.59
CA GLY A 152 -11.49 20.22 -5.22
C GLY A 152 -10.27 20.98 -4.68
N ARG A 153 -9.02 20.51 -4.88
CA ARG A 153 -7.80 21.30 -4.60
C ARG A 153 -6.79 21.18 -5.74
N ALA A 154 -6.01 22.24 -5.97
CA ALA A 154 -4.95 22.25 -6.97
C ALA A 154 -3.89 21.16 -6.66
N PRO A 155 -3.31 20.51 -7.70
CA PRO A 155 -2.22 19.55 -7.51
C PRO A 155 -1.06 20.17 -6.72
N LEU A 156 -0.49 19.42 -5.78
CA LEU A 156 0.67 19.90 -5.01
C LEU A 156 1.87 20.16 -5.95
N PRO A 157 2.61 21.27 -5.76
CA PRO A 157 3.80 21.55 -6.55
C PRO A 157 4.85 20.45 -6.39
N PRO A 158 5.70 20.22 -7.41
CA PRO A 158 6.86 19.35 -7.25
C PRO A 158 7.80 19.93 -6.19
N LEU A 159 8.13 19.13 -5.17
CA LEU A 159 9.27 19.37 -4.27
C LEU A 159 10.58 19.07 -5.01
#